data_AF-A0A1F4QLT0-F1
#
_entry.id   AF-A0A1F4QLT0-F1
#
_cell.length_a   1.000
_cell.length_b   1.000
_cell.length_c   1.000
_cell.angle_alpha   90.00
_cell.angle_beta   90.00
_cell.angle_gamma   90.00
#
_symmetry.space_group_name_H-M   'P 1'
#
loop_
_entity.id
_entity.type
_entity.pdbx_description
1 polymer ?
#
loop_
_entity_poly.entity_id
_entity_poly.type
_entity_poly.pdbx_seq_one_letter_code
_entity_poly.pdbx_strand_id
1 'polypeptide(L)'
;MKKLLLIGLCAIGVVNAQEPEQAEQQSPQLESLTLSEVDNQSAGDFKIYQVGESMQPTILKNSKLETSIELGLRKVNVYPISGSFQSIFVERGYQASGNCQKNSGPYLISFWYGYPTQSADNRIFENFCMVKNEKAKIGLRIYPDGSAALYAIAGLKPTQS
;
A
#
# COMPACT_ATOMS: atom_id res chain seq x y z
N MET A 1 9.85 85.31 1.08
CA MET A 1 10.62 84.04 1.08
C MET A 1 10.91 83.61 2.51
N LYS A 2 10.35 82.49 2.96
CA LYS A 2 10.95 81.53 3.91
C LYS A 2 10.04 80.31 3.93
N LYS A 3 10.59 79.17 3.49
CA LYS A 3 9.93 77.89 3.27
C LYS A 3 9.58 77.27 4.63
N LEU A 4 8.34 76.88 4.85
CA LEU A 4 7.98 75.91 5.87
C LEU A 4 7.83 74.56 5.18
N LEU A 5 8.77 73.66 5.44
CA LEU A 5 8.76 72.27 5.00
C LEU A 5 7.83 71.52 5.97
N LEU A 6 6.62 71.13 5.54
CA LEU A 6 5.85 70.13 6.27
C LEU A 6 6.35 68.75 5.86
N ILE A 7 6.98 68.07 6.81
CA ILE A 7 7.32 66.65 6.75
C ILE A 7 6.00 65.89 6.88
N GLY A 8 5.58 65.24 5.78
CA GLY A 8 4.46 64.31 5.81
C GLY A 8 4.80 63.14 6.73
N LEU A 9 3.95 62.91 7.73
CA LEU A 9 3.98 61.69 8.53
C LEU A 9 3.73 60.49 7.60
N CYS A 10 4.73 59.63 7.43
CA CYS A 10 4.47 58.25 7.02
C CYS A 10 3.72 57.57 8.17
N ALA A 11 2.40 57.46 8.05
CA ALA A 11 1.65 56.49 8.80
C ALA A 11 2.12 55.11 8.34
N ILE A 12 2.93 54.45 9.16
CA ILE A 12 3.28 53.04 9.02
C ILE A 12 1.99 52.28 9.29
N GLY A 13 1.22 52.02 8.22
CA GLY A 13 0.21 50.99 8.25
C GLY A 13 0.94 49.67 8.43
N VAL A 14 0.95 49.16 9.67
CA VAL A 14 1.31 47.77 9.93
C VAL A 14 0.20 46.95 9.28
N VAL A 15 0.40 46.61 8.01
CA VAL A 15 -0.34 45.51 7.40
C VAL A 15 0.17 44.29 8.16
N ASN A 16 -0.63 43.81 9.12
CA ASN A 16 -0.50 42.44 9.60
C ASN A 16 -0.66 41.56 8.37
N ALA A 17 0.46 41.21 7.74
CA ALA A 17 0.56 40.03 6.93
C ALA A 17 0.27 38.89 7.90
N GLN A 18 -1.01 38.51 8.02
CA GLN A 18 -1.31 37.15 8.40
C GLN A 18 -0.60 36.30 7.36
N GLU A 19 0.47 35.65 7.79
CA GLU A 19 1.07 34.55 7.06
C GLU A 19 -0.08 33.69 6.56
N PRO A 20 -0.13 33.34 5.26
CA PRO A 20 -1.06 32.31 4.84
C PRO A 20 -0.72 31.10 5.70
N GLU A 21 -1.68 30.73 6.55
CA GLU A 21 -1.70 29.49 7.31
C GLU A 21 -1.30 28.42 6.29
N GLN A 22 -0.05 27.96 6.38
CA GLN A 22 0.42 26.88 5.55
C GLN A 22 -0.52 25.75 5.89
N ALA A 23 -1.47 25.48 4.99
CA ALA A 23 -2.26 24.28 5.03
C ALA A 23 -1.21 23.18 5.10
N GLU A 24 -1.04 22.63 6.31
CA GLU A 24 -0.11 21.58 6.60
C GLU A 24 -0.47 20.51 5.59
N GLN A 25 0.34 20.40 4.54
CA GLN A 25 0.15 19.43 3.49
C GLN A 25 0.49 18.13 4.18
N GLN A 26 -0.49 17.58 4.91
CA GLN A 26 -0.42 16.29 5.55
C GLN A 26 -0.04 15.36 4.42
N SER A 27 1.26 15.02 4.36
CA SER A 27 1.74 13.91 3.55
C SER A 27 0.75 12.79 3.83
N PRO A 28 0.02 12.29 2.82
CA PRO A 28 -1.06 11.35 3.06
C PRO A 28 -0.47 10.25 3.93
N GLN A 29 -0.91 10.17 5.20
CA GLN A 29 -0.41 9.15 6.11
C GLN A 29 -0.63 7.85 5.37
N LEU A 30 0.48 7.19 5.00
CA LEU A 30 0.44 5.97 4.23
C LEU A 30 -0.32 4.96 5.10
N GLU A 31 -1.59 4.75 4.79
CA GLU A 31 -2.39 3.78 5.52
C GLU A 31 -1.68 2.42 5.40
N SER A 32 -1.36 1.84 6.55
CA SER A 32 -0.56 0.62 6.61
C SER A 32 -1.38 -0.55 6.10
N LEU A 33 -0.74 -1.37 5.27
CA LEU A 33 -1.32 -2.58 4.70
C LEU A 33 -0.50 -3.77 5.19
N THR A 34 -1.15 -4.80 5.70
CA THR A 34 -0.48 -6.01 6.19
C THR A 34 -0.91 -7.22 5.37
N LEU A 35 0.04 -8.03 4.91
CA LEU A 35 -0.23 -9.40 4.53
C LEU A 35 -0.37 -10.22 5.81
N SER A 36 -1.59 -10.66 6.11
CA SER A 36 -1.91 -11.34 7.36
C SER A 36 -2.12 -12.84 7.23
N GLU A 37 -2.30 -13.33 6.00
CA GLU A 37 -2.55 -14.74 5.76
C GLU A 37 -1.99 -15.18 4.40
N VAL A 38 -1.40 -16.37 4.34
CA VAL A 38 -1.14 -17.08 3.08
C VAL A 38 -1.82 -18.45 3.16
N ASP A 39 -2.77 -18.68 2.24
CA ASP A 39 -3.58 -19.89 2.14
C ASP A 39 -3.11 -20.71 0.92
N ASN A 40 -2.34 -21.77 1.16
CA ASN A 40 -1.86 -22.66 0.11
C ASN A 40 -2.79 -23.86 -0.03
N GLN A 41 -3.47 -23.95 -1.17
CA GLN A 41 -4.35 -25.07 -1.56
C GLN A 41 -3.72 -25.93 -2.67
N SER A 42 -2.48 -25.63 -3.05
CA SER A 42 -1.76 -26.37 -4.08
C SER A 42 -1.09 -27.63 -3.56
N ALA A 43 -0.69 -28.50 -4.49
CA ALA A 43 0.13 -29.67 -4.18
C ALA A 43 1.61 -29.32 -3.92
N GLY A 44 2.02 -28.07 -4.16
CA GLY A 44 3.39 -27.60 -3.93
C GLY A 44 3.57 -27.01 -2.54
N ASP A 45 4.79 -27.09 -2.03
CA ASP A 45 5.18 -26.41 -0.80
C ASP A 45 5.79 -25.05 -1.14
N PHE A 46 5.57 -24.06 -0.28
CA PHE A 46 6.12 -22.70 -0.45
C PHE A 46 6.90 -22.25 0.78
N LYS A 47 7.79 -21.27 0.59
CA LYS A 47 8.44 -20.51 1.65
C LYS A 47 8.10 -19.04 1.49
N ILE A 48 7.88 -18.36 2.62
CA ILE A 48 7.52 -16.94 2.64
C ILE A 48 8.68 -16.12 3.20
N TYR A 49 9.01 -15.02 2.53
CA TYR A 49 10.05 -14.09 2.94
C TYR A 49 9.66 -12.64 2.63
N GLN A 50 10.05 -11.71 3.49
CA GLN A 50 10.07 -10.29 3.14
C GLN A 50 11.41 -9.96 2.47
N VAL A 51 11.36 -9.42 1.25
CA VAL A 51 12.56 -9.10 0.47
C VAL A 51 13.38 -8.03 1.21
N GLY A 52 14.66 -8.31 1.42
CA GLY A 52 15.59 -7.42 2.12
C GLY A 52 15.61 -7.59 3.64
N GLU A 53 14.87 -8.55 4.20
CA GLU A 53 14.93 -8.87 5.63
C GLU A 53 15.49 -10.28 5.88
N SER A 54 16.25 -10.41 6.97
CA SER A 54 16.71 -11.71 7.48
C SER A 54 15.61 -12.37 8.31
N MET A 55 14.45 -12.64 7.70
CA MET A 55 13.42 -13.46 8.33
C MET A 55 13.76 -14.95 8.20
N GLN A 56 13.56 -15.71 9.27
CA GLN A 56 13.58 -17.18 9.16
C GLN A 56 12.42 -17.62 8.27
N PRO A 57 12.68 -18.37 7.18
CA PRO A 57 11.62 -18.85 6.32
C PRO A 57 10.62 -19.69 7.08
N THR A 58 9.34 -19.42 6.86
CA THR A 58 8.29 -20.35 7.24
C THR A 58 7.88 -21.17 6.02
N ILE A 59 7.84 -22.50 6.17
CA ILE A 59 7.38 -23.42 5.13
C ILE A 59 5.85 -23.54 5.24
N LEU A 60 5.17 -23.35 4.11
CA LEU A 60 3.73 -23.45 3.96
C LEU A 60 3.38 -24.72 3.16
N LYS A 61 2.70 -25.67 3.79
CA LYS A 61 2.35 -26.99 3.23
C LYS A 61 0.84 -27.20 3.22
N ASN A 62 0.20 -27.09 2.06
CA ASN A 62 -1.25 -27.28 1.87
C ASN A 62 -2.08 -26.84 3.10
N SER A 63 -1.83 -25.61 3.53
CA SER A 63 -2.26 -25.08 4.80
C SER A 63 -2.40 -23.57 4.72
N LYS A 64 -3.04 -23.03 5.74
CA LYS A 64 -3.13 -21.61 6.01
C LYS A 64 -2.08 -21.23 7.04
N LEU A 65 -1.27 -20.21 6.72
CA LEU A 65 -0.35 -19.59 7.67
C LEU A 65 -0.82 -18.19 8.01
N GLU A 66 -1.09 -17.97 9.29
CA GLU A 66 -1.26 -16.62 9.83
C GLU A 66 0.11 -15.94 9.93
N THR A 67 0.20 -14.71 9.44
CA THR A 67 1.42 -13.91 9.44
C THR A 67 1.08 -12.44 9.67
N SER A 68 2.08 -11.58 9.77
CA SER A 68 1.88 -10.14 9.93
C SER A 68 3.04 -9.40 9.30
N ILE A 69 3.07 -9.39 7.96
CA ILE A 69 4.12 -8.73 7.20
C ILE A 69 3.58 -7.39 6.69
N GLU A 70 4.18 -6.30 7.14
CA GLU A 70 3.81 -4.97 6.67
C GLU A 70 4.27 -4.76 5.23
N LEU A 71 3.29 -4.48 4.36
CA LEU A 71 3.50 -4.16 2.96
C LEU A 71 3.76 -2.66 2.84
N GLY A 72 5.02 -2.27 2.98
CA GLY A 72 5.52 -0.93 2.68
C GLY A 72 6.01 -0.80 1.24
N LEU A 73 7.12 -0.08 1.04
CA LEU A 73 7.90 -0.11 -0.23
C LEU A 73 8.62 -1.45 -0.47
N ARG A 74 8.44 -2.41 0.44
CA ARG A 74 9.08 -3.72 0.41
C ARG A 74 8.12 -4.76 -0.15
N LYS A 75 8.67 -5.78 -0.78
CA LYS A 75 7.93 -6.87 -1.41
C LYS A 75 7.94 -8.10 -0.52
N VAL A 76 6.86 -8.86 -0.51
CA VAL A 76 6.84 -10.23 0.02
C VAL A 76 7.06 -11.18 -1.15
N ASN A 77 7.94 -12.16 -0.97
CA ASN A 77 8.16 -13.24 -1.91
C ASN A 77 7.63 -14.55 -1.31
N VAL A 78 6.74 -15.21 -2.04
CA VAL A 78 6.25 -16.56 -1.76
C VAL A 78 6.87 -17.49 -2.80
N TYR A 79 7.93 -18.18 -2.38
CA TYR A 79 8.83 -18.95 -3.23
C TYR A 79 8.48 -20.45 -3.19
N PRO A 80 8.28 -21.12 -4.33
CA PRO A 80 8.00 -22.56 -4.36
C PRO A 80 9.25 -23.36 -4.03
N ILE A 81 9.13 -24.33 -3.13
CA ILE A 81 10.22 -25.27 -2.79
C ILE A 81 10.04 -26.65 -3.42
N SER A 82 8.83 -26.94 -3.90
CA SER A 82 8.51 -28.15 -4.65
C SER A 82 7.45 -27.84 -5.71
N GLY A 83 7.36 -28.71 -6.72
CA GLY A 83 6.50 -28.48 -7.88
C GLY A 83 7.12 -27.53 -8.92
N SER A 84 6.43 -27.39 -10.06
CA SER A 84 6.85 -26.52 -11.17
C SER A 84 6.15 -25.16 -11.13
N PHE A 85 5.94 -24.63 -9.92
CA PHE A 85 5.26 -23.36 -9.70
C PHE A 85 6.24 -22.18 -9.86
N GLN A 86 5.70 -20.99 -10.06
CA GLN A 86 6.49 -19.76 -10.10
C GLN A 86 6.47 -19.08 -8.73
N SER A 87 7.51 -18.28 -8.44
CA SER A 87 7.50 -17.39 -7.28
C SER A 87 6.41 -16.34 -7.42
N ILE A 88 5.73 -16.02 -6.31
CA ILE A 88 4.69 -15.00 -6.26
C ILE A 88 5.20 -13.83 -5.43
N PHE A 89 5.16 -12.64 -5.99
CA PHE A 89 5.55 -11.42 -5.29
C PHE A 89 4.31 -10.60 -4.98
N VAL A 90 4.21 -10.10 -3.75
CA VAL A 90 3.12 -9.23 -3.29
C VAL A 90 3.69 -7.91 -2.84
N GLU A 91 3.07 -6.82 -3.29
CA GLU A 91 3.51 -5.46 -3.01
C GLU A 91 2.30 -4.55 -2.81
N ARG A 92 2.42 -3.59 -1.89
CA ARG A 92 1.48 -2.48 -1.80
C ARG A 92 1.61 -1.63 -3.06
N GLY A 93 0.51 -1.47 -3.80
CA GLY A 93 0.49 -0.57 -4.94
C GLY A 93 0.22 0.87 -4.51
N TYR A 94 -0.42 1.62 -5.39
CA TYR A 94 -0.64 3.06 -5.24
C TYR A 94 -2.10 3.36 -4.93
N GLN A 95 -2.36 4.57 -4.43
CA GLN A 95 -3.72 5.11 -4.39
C GLN A 95 -4.27 5.14 -5.82
N ALA A 96 -5.50 4.65 -5.99
CA ALA A 96 -6.14 4.52 -7.28
C ALA A 96 -7.23 5.59 -7.48
N SER A 97 -7.89 5.58 -8.63
CA SER A 97 -9.20 6.17 -8.81
C SER A 97 -10.28 5.09 -8.67
N GLY A 98 -11.46 5.43 -8.18
CA GLY A 98 -12.54 4.45 -8.01
C GLY A 98 -13.62 4.90 -7.03
N ASN A 99 -14.78 4.25 -7.13
CA ASN A 99 -15.90 4.50 -6.24
C ASN A 99 -15.76 3.65 -4.98
N CYS A 100 -15.45 4.33 -3.87
CA CYS A 100 -15.46 3.76 -2.54
C CYS A 100 -16.53 4.41 -1.68
N GLN A 101 -17.00 3.68 -0.66
CA GLN A 101 -17.91 4.24 0.33
C GLN A 101 -17.28 5.44 1.06
N LYS A 102 -18.12 6.29 1.65
CA LYS A 102 -17.66 7.43 2.46
C LYS A 102 -16.67 6.96 3.52
N ASN A 103 -15.57 7.70 3.69
CA ASN A 103 -14.45 7.37 4.59
C ASN A 103 -13.61 6.16 4.14
N SER A 104 -13.55 5.86 2.84
CA SER A 104 -12.64 4.87 2.27
C SER A 104 -11.97 5.40 1.01
N GLY A 105 -10.71 5.04 0.79
CA GLY A 105 -9.95 5.38 -0.41
C GLY A 105 -9.73 4.15 -1.30
N PRO A 106 -9.77 4.27 -2.63
CA PRO A 106 -9.40 3.17 -3.52
C PRO A 106 -7.87 3.01 -3.55
N TYR A 107 -7.40 1.79 -3.42
CA TYR A 107 -5.99 1.41 -3.50
C TYR A 107 -5.83 0.18 -4.37
N LEU A 108 -4.77 0.20 -5.20
CA LEU A 108 -4.32 -0.97 -5.94
C LEU A 108 -3.36 -1.76 -5.05
N ILE A 109 -3.61 -3.05 -4.93
CA ILE A 109 -2.66 -4.00 -4.35
C ILE A 109 -2.23 -4.92 -5.49
N SER A 110 -0.91 -5.12 -5.66
CA SER A 110 -0.40 -5.83 -6.82
C SER A 110 0.30 -7.12 -6.44
N PHE A 111 0.15 -8.13 -7.30
CA PHE A 111 0.98 -9.33 -7.27
C PHE A 111 1.40 -9.75 -8.68
N TRP A 112 2.49 -10.50 -8.79
CA TRP A 112 2.97 -11.04 -10.06
C TRP A 112 3.79 -12.31 -9.87
N TYR A 113 4.04 -13.01 -10.96
CA TYR A 113 4.80 -14.26 -10.99
C TYR A 113 6.21 -14.06 -11.53
N GLY A 114 7.14 -14.91 -11.11
CA GLY A 114 8.48 -14.98 -11.68
C GLY A 114 9.44 -13.91 -11.16
N TYR A 115 10.48 -13.54 -11.92
CA TYR A 115 11.58 -12.71 -11.42
C TYR A 115 11.19 -11.22 -11.33
N PRO A 116 11.55 -10.49 -10.24
CA PRO A 116 11.14 -9.10 -10.00
C PRO A 116 11.69 -8.05 -10.99
N THR A 117 12.52 -8.47 -11.95
CA THR A 117 13.04 -7.62 -13.04
C THR A 117 12.15 -7.64 -14.30
N GLN A 118 11.14 -8.50 -14.36
CA GLN A 118 10.17 -8.46 -15.45
C GLN A 118 9.21 -7.27 -15.26
N SER A 119 8.93 -6.59 -16.36
CA SER A 119 8.19 -5.33 -16.45
C SER A 119 6.85 -5.38 -15.74
N ALA A 120 6.28 -4.20 -15.49
CA ALA A 120 4.93 -4.03 -14.94
C ALA A 120 3.83 -4.75 -15.75
N ASP A 121 4.15 -5.30 -16.92
CA ASP A 121 3.22 -5.90 -17.88
C ASP A 121 2.58 -7.21 -17.40
N ASN A 122 3.21 -7.93 -16.47
CA ASN A 122 2.66 -9.16 -15.88
C ASN A 122 2.12 -8.96 -14.46
N ARG A 123 1.97 -7.70 -14.01
CA ARG A 123 1.39 -7.40 -12.71
C ARG A 123 -0.13 -7.49 -12.77
N ILE A 124 -0.68 -8.27 -11.85
CA ILE A 124 -2.11 -8.30 -11.57
C ILE A 124 -2.36 -7.26 -10.49
N PHE A 125 -3.30 -6.36 -10.76
CA PHE A 125 -3.70 -5.32 -9.84
C PHE A 125 -5.11 -5.58 -9.35
N GLU A 126 -5.24 -5.69 -8.03
CA GLU A 126 -6.53 -5.86 -7.36
C GLU A 126 -6.92 -4.56 -6.68
N ASN A 127 -8.14 -4.12 -6.96
CA ASN A 127 -8.68 -2.87 -6.46
C ASN A 127 -9.45 -3.12 -5.15
N PHE A 128 -9.00 -2.49 -4.06
CA PHE A 128 -9.68 -2.51 -2.78
C PHE A 128 -9.98 -1.09 -2.29
N CYS A 129 -11.08 -0.93 -1.57
CA CYS A 129 -11.36 0.26 -0.77
C CYS A 129 -10.76 0.07 0.62
N MET A 130 -9.68 0.79 0.93
CA MET A 130 -9.11 0.86 2.29
C MET A 130 -9.96 1.78 3.14
N VAL A 131 -10.39 1.29 4.31
CA VAL A 131 -11.21 2.07 5.23
C VAL A 131 -10.32 2.97 6.07
N LYS A 132 -10.62 4.27 6.06
CA LYS A 132 -9.83 5.28 6.76
C LYS A 132 -9.74 4.96 8.25
N ASN A 133 -8.51 5.06 8.79
CA ASN A 133 -8.17 4.76 10.19
C ASN A 133 -8.34 3.30 10.63
N GLU A 134 -8.60 2.36 9.70
CA GLU A 134 -8.55 0.93 10.00
C GLU A 134 -7.19 0.33 9.60
N LYS A 135 -6.75 -0.69 10.33
CA LYS A 135 -5.55 -1.45 9.95
C LYS A 135 -5.92 -2.43 8.85
N ALA A 136 -5.57 -2.11 7.61
CA ALA A 136 -5.89 -2.94 6.46
C ALA A 136 -5.08 -4.25 6.45
N LYS A 137 -5.78 -5.36 6.24
CA LYS A 137 -5.23 -6.71 6.17
C LYS A 137 -5.71 -7.42 4.91
N ILE A 138 -4.77 -7.95 4.14
CA ILE A 138 -5.03 -8.85 3.01
C ILE A 138 -4.51 -10.25 3.31
N GLY A 139 -5.07 -11.22 2.59
CA GLY A 139 -4.46 -12.52 2.41
C GLY A 139 -4.13 -12.80 0.95
N LEU A 140 -3.23 -13.77 0.76
CA LEU A 140 -2.91 -14.36 -0.54
C LEU A 140 -3.38 -15.82 -0.55
N ARG A 141 -4.19 -16.21 -1.53
CA ARG A 141 -4.55 -17.61 -1.78
C ARG A 141 -3.79 -18.14 -2.98
N ILE A 142 -3.22 -19.35 -2.85
CA ILE A 142 -2.61 -20.12 -3.93
C ILE A 142 -3.52 -21.31 -4.22
N TYR A 143 -4.02 -21.40 -5.45
CA TYR A 143 -4.97 -22.42 -5.88
C TYR A 143 -4.28 -23.73 -6.31
N PRO A 144 -5.03 -24.83 -6.49
CA PRO A 144 -4.49 -26.13 -6.90
C PRO A 144 -3.61 -26.10 -8.16
N ASP A 145 -3.92 -25.23 -9.12
CA ASP A 145 -3.19 -25.05 -10.38
C ASP A 145 -1.96 -24.14 -10.27
N GLY A 146 -1.71 -23.57 -9.08
CA GLY A 146 -0.62 -22.60 -8.85
C GLY A 146 -0.97 -21.16 -9.19
N SER A 147 -2.18 -20.89 -9.69
CA SER A 147 -2.70 -19.53 -9.77
C SER A 147 -2.91 -18.97 -8.36
N ALA A 148 -3.04 -17.65 -8.25
CA ALA A 148 -3.15 -16.97 -6.97
C ALA A 148 -4.11 -15.79 -7.06
N ALA A 149 -4.69 -15.43 -5.93
CA ALA A 149 -5.54 -14.25 -5.80
C ALA A 149 -5.37 -13.60 -4.43
N LEU A 150 -5.52 -12.28 -4.39
CA LEU A 150 -5.61 -11.53 -3.15
C LEU A 150 -7.05 -11.51 -2.66
N TYR A 151 -7.23 -11.49 -1.34
CA TYR A 151 -8.55 -11.30 -0.75
C TYR A 151 -8.47 -10.40 0.48
N ALA A 152 -9.57 -9.68 0.74
CA ALA A 152 -9.70 -8.80 1.89
C ALA A 152 -9.92 -9.62 3.17
N ILE A 153 -9.24 -9.25 4.26
CA ILE A 153 -9.44 -9.82 5.60
C ILE A 153 -10.09 -8.78 6.53
N ALA A 154 -9.48 -7.59 6.65
CA ALA A 154 -9.96 -6.52 7.51
C ALA A 154 -9.54 -5.14 6.97
N GLY A 155 -10.26 -4.07 7.32
CA GLY A 155 -9.94 -2.71 6.86
C GLY A 155 -10.00 -2.51 5.34
N LEU A 156 -10.60 -3.47 4.61
CA LEU A 156 -10.69 -3.51 3.16
C LEU A 156 -12.10 -3.91 2.74
N LYS A 157 -12.62 -3.23 1.74
CA LYS A 157 -13.89 -3.55 1.08
C LYS A 157 -13.66 -3.72 -0.42
N PRO A 158 -14.44 -4.58 -1.10
CA PRO A 158 -14.45 -4.59 -2.56
C PRO A 158 -14.88 -3.22 -3.10
N THR A 159 -14.35 -2.85 -4.27
CA THR A 159 -14.80 -1.65 -4.98
C THR A 159 -16.27 -1.81 -5.40
N GLN A 160 -17.01 -0.70 -5.40
CA GLN A 160 -18.39 -0.72 -5.90
C GLN A 160 -18.36 -0.66 -7.43
N SER A 161 -19.06 -1.60 -8.06
CA SER A 161 -19.34 -1.62 -9.50
C SER A 161 -20.40 -0.60 -9.89
#